data_AF-U6DEG8-F1
#
_entry.id   AF-U6DEG8-F1
#
_cell.length_a   1.000
_cell.length_b   1.000
_cell.length_c   1.000
_cell.angle_alpha   90.00
_cell.angle_beta   90.00
_cell.angle_gamma   90.00
#
_symmetry.space_group_name_H-M   'P 1'
#
loop_
_entity.id
_entity.type
_entity.pdbx_description
1 polymer ?
#
loop_
_entity_poly.entity_id
_entity_poly.type
_entity_poly.pdbx_seq_one_letter_code
_entity_poly.pdbx_strand_id
1 'polypeptide(L)'
;AAPAGRGRAARPGLSMWRVPRQLCVHFARGSRLSGPWNRPAAFMSTLLINQAQYAWLKELGLREENEGVYNGSWGGRGEVITTYCPANNEPIARVRQASVADYEETVKKAREAWRVWAEVPAPKRGEIVRQIGDALREKIQKLGSLVSLEMGKILVEGVGEVQEYVDICDYAVGLSRMIGGPILPSERPGHALIEQWNPVGLVGIITAFNFPVAVYGWKKPSQ
;
A
#
# COMPACT_ATOMS: atom_id res chain seq x y z
N ALA A 1 7.68 33.96 57.03
CA ALA A 1 9.16 33.87 56.97
C ALA A 1 9.56 33.46 55.56
N ALA A 2 10.32 34.31 54.85
CA ALA A 2 10.96 34.01 53.57
C ALA A 2 12.35 33.35 53.83
N PRO A 3 13.28 33.13 52.85
CA PRO A 3 13.19 33.07 51.37
C PRO A 3 14.03 31.93 50.71
N ALA A 4 13.88 31.82 49.37
CA ALA A 4 14.85 31.59 48.28
C ALA A 4 16.16 30.77 48.45
N GLY A 5 16.51 29.98 47.42
CA GLY A 5 17.89 29.51 47.22
C GLY A 5 18.13 28.58 46.03
N ARG A 6 18.77 29.11 44.98
CA ARG A 6 19.13 28.49 43.68
C ARG A 6 20.05 27.26 43.78
N GLY A 7 19.97 26.39 42.77
CA GLY A 7 21.04 25.44 42.42
C GLY A 7 20.93 24.93 40.98
N ARG A 8 21.49 25.68 40.02
CA ARG A 8 21.77 25.19 38.67
C ARG A 8 22.97 24.25 38.75
N ALA A 9 22.83 23.02 38.25
CA ALA A 9 23.98 22.22 37.82
C ALA A 9 23.96 22.16 36.29
N ALA A 10 25.14 22.35 35.70
CA ALA A 10 25.38 22.63 34.31
C ALA A 10 26.22 21.53 33.66
N ARG A 11 25.86 21.17 32.41
CA ARG A 11 26.69 20.65 31.29
C ARG A 11 27.31 19.25 31.46
N PRO A 12 27.70 18.53 30.37
CA PRO A 12 27.98 18.96 28.99
C PRO A 12 27.06 18.28 27.94
N GLY A 13 26.87 18.77 26.71
CA GLY A 13 27.77 19.57 25.89
C GLY A 13 28.68 18.68 25.04
N LEU A 14 28.11 17.93 24.07
CA LEU A 14 28.89 17.32 22.99
C LEU A 14 28.17 17.55 21.65
N SER A 15 28.43 18.74 21.13
CA SER A 15 28.42 19.02 19.70
C SER A 15 29.53 18.21 19.02
N MET A 16 29.22 17.44 17.98
CA MET A 16 30.01 17.35 16.74
C MET A 16 29.49 16.22 15.85
N TRP A 17 28.66 16.58 14.88
CA TRP A 17 28.74 15.97 13.55
C TRP A 17 28.91 17.11 12.55
N ARG A 18 30.15 17.63 12.49
CA ARG A 18 30.59 18.48 11.38
C ARG A 18 30.83 17.55 10.20
N VAL A 19 29.98 17.66 9.17
CA VAL A 19 30.22 17.10 7.85
C VAL A 19 31.18 18.04 7.11
N PRO A 20 32.38 17.62 6.69
CA PRO A 20 33.21 18.43 5.81
C PRO A 20 32.73 18.28 4.36
N ARG A 21 32.30 19.40 3.78
CA ARG A 21 32.31 19.61 2.33
C ARG A 21 33.76 19.91 1.91
N GLN A 22 34.33 19.09 1.03
CA GLN A 22 35.31 19.48 -0.01
C GLN A 22 35.61 18.23 -0.85
N LEU A 23 35.13 18.18 -2.10
CA LEU A 23 35.89 18.53 -3.31
C LEU A 23 37.09 17.61 -3.53
N CYS A 24 36.89 16.58 -4.36
CA CYS A 24 37.93 16.09 -5.24
C CYS A 24 37.29 15.72 -6.59
N VAL A 25 37.39 16.65 -7.54
CA VAL A 25 37.10 16.40 -8.95
C VAL A 25 38.35 15.70 -9.49
N HIS A 26 38.24 14.42 -9.83
CA HIS A 26 39.26 13.73 -10.63
C HIS A 26 38.72 13.50 -12.04
N PHE A 27 39.32 14.27 -12.94
CA PHE A 27 39.14 14.20 -14.38
C PHE A 27 40.02 13.05 -14.89
N ALA A 28 39.44 11.89 -15.18
CA ALA A 28 40.14 10.81 -15.88
C ALA A 28 39.74 10.83 -17.36
N ARG A 29 40.65 11.32 -18.20
CA ARG A 29 40.61 11.20 -19.68
C ARG A 29 41.24 9.87 -20.11
N GLY A 30 40.62 9.22 -21.09
CA GLY A 30 41.19 8.13 -21.91
C GLY A 30 40.99 6.74 -21.27
N SER A 31 40.49 5.71 -21.96
CA SER A 31 40.71 5.36 -23.35
C SER A 31 39.59 4.43 -23.86
N ARG A 32 39.25 4.59 -25.15
CA ARG A 32 38.36 3.69 -25.89
C ARG A 32 39.12 2.38 -26.13
N LEU A 33 38.73 1.30 -25.44
CA LEU A 33 39.14 -0.05 -25.81
C LEU A 33 37.98 -0.71 -26.57
N SER A 34 38.11 -0.72 -27.89
CA SER A 34 37.29 -1.49 -28.82
C SER A 34 37.80 -2.94 -28.83
N GLY A 35 37.08 -3.84 -28.16
CA GLY A 35 37.27 -5.29 -28.26
C GLY A 35 36.04 -5.96 -28.86
N PRO A 36 36.18 -6.97 -29.74
CA PRO A 36 35.06 -7.60 -30.43
C PRO A 36 34.46 -8.69 -29.52
N TRP A 37 33.77 -8.27 -28.45
CA TRP A 37 32.83 -9.14 -27.77
C TRP A 37 31.48 -8.93 -28.44
N ASN A 38 31.27 -9.71 -29.49
CA ASN A 38 29.96 -9.92 -30.08
C ASN A 38 29.09 -10.51 -28.96
N ARG A 39 28.36 -9.65 -28.24
CA ARG A 39 27.30 -10.13 -27.35
C ARG A 39 26.30 -10.86 -28.24
N PRO A 40 25.99 -12.14 -28.00
CA PRO A 40 24.92 -12.79 -28.72
C PRO A 40 23.67 -11.91 -28.58
N ALA A 41 22.93 -11.77 -29.68
CA ALA A 41 21.69 -11.00 -29.75
C ALA A 41 20.91 -11.19 -28.45
N ALA A 42 20.57 -10.06 -27.80
CA ALA A 42 19.80 -10.05 -26.58
C ALA A 42 18.64 -11.05 -26.74
N PHE A 43 18.60 -12.09 -25.91
CA PHE A 43 17.35 -12.80 -25.65
C PHE A 43 16.35 -11.69 -25.34
N MET A 44 15.42 -11.43 -26.27
CA MET A 44 14.30 -10.54 -25.96
C MET A 44 13.63 -11.20 -24.76
N SER A 45 13.82 -10.62 -23.56
CA SER A 45 13.29 -11.21 -22.34
C SER A 45 11.78 -11.25 -22.50
N THR A 46 11.25 -12.44 -22.76
CA THR A 46 9.82 -12.65 -22.81
C THR A 46 9.30 -12.39 -21.40
N LEU A 47 8.15 -11.71 -21.30
CA LEU A 47 7.55 -11.41 -20.02
C LEU A 47 7.38 -12.69 -19.20
N LEU A 48 7.73 -12.67 -17.91
CA LEU A 48 7.66 -13.85 -17.05
C LEU A 48 6.27 -14.50 -17.10
N ILE A 49 5.20 -13.69 -17.15
CA ILE A 49 3.81 -14.17 -17.23
C ILE A 49 3.49 -15.05 -18.46
N ASN A 50 4.32 -14.98 -19.50
CA ASN A 50 4.17 -15.81 -20.71
C ASN A 50 4.98 -17.11 -20.63
N GLN A 51 5.82 -17.28 -19.62
CA GLN A 51 6.61 -18.49 -19.41
C GLN A 51 5.82 -19.52 -18.57
N ALA A 52 5.93 -20.81 -18.90
CA ALA A 52 5.08 -21.86 -18.34
C ALA A 52 5.18 -21.98 -16.81
N GLN A 53 6.37 -21.77 -16.24
CA GLN A 53 6.60 -21.85 -14.80
C GLN A 53 5.93 -20.73 -13.99
N TYR A 54 5.51 -19.63 -14.64
CA TYR A 54 4.77 -18.52 -14.02
C TYR A 54 3.28 -18.50 -14.41
N ALA A 55 2.75 -19.59 -14.98
CA ALA A 55 1.35 -19.67 -15.39
C ALA A 55 0.35 -19.43 -14.23
N TRP A 56 0.77 -19.67 -12.97
CA TRP A 56 -0.01 -19.42 -11.76
C TRP A 56 -0.42 -17.94 -11.60
N LEU A 57 0.30 -16.99 -12.22
CA LEU A 57 -0.10 -15.57 -12.23
C LEU A 57 -1.49 -15.37 -12.84
N LYS A 58 -1.88 -16.19 -13.82
CA LYS A 58 -3.19 -16.11 -14.48
C LYS A 58 -4.34 -16.50 -13.55
N GLU A 59 -4.06 -17.26 -12.49
CA GLU A 59 -5.05 -17.63 -11.48
C GLU A 59 -5.42 -16.50 -10.51
N LEU A 60 -4.63 -15.42 -10.53
CA LEU A 60 -4.95 -14.12 -9.93
C LEU A 60 -5.67 -13.18 -10.91
N GLY A 61 -5.98 -13.65 -12.13
CA GLY A 61 -6.61 -12.85 -13.18
C GLY A 61 -5.64 -11.97 -13.97
N LEU A 62 -4.33 -12.11 -13.75
CA LEU A 62 -3.33 -11.31 -14.45
C LEU A 62 -3.14 -11.76 -15.90
N ARG A 63 -2.85 -10.79 -16.76
CA ARG A 63 -2.57 -10.93 -18.20
C ARG A 63 -1.29 -10.20 -18.55
N GLU A 64 -0.84 -10.33 -19.80
CA GLU A 64 0.37 -9.67 -20.28
C GLU A 64 0.35 -8.15 -20.04
N GLU A 65 -0.81 -7.55 -20.26
CA GLU A 65 -1.08 -6.14 -19.94
C GLU A 65 -2.40 -6.03 -19.19
N ASN A 66 -2.38 -5.29 -18.09
CA ASN A 66 -3.46 -5.21 -17.12
C ASN A 66 -3.97 -3.77 -17.00
N GLU A 67 -5.26 -3.63 -16.82
CA GLU A 67 -5.92 -2.37 -16.47
C GLU A 67 -5.52 -1.95 -15.04
N GLY A 68 -4.97 -0.74 -14.87
CA GLY A 68 -4.52 -0.24 -13.56
C GLY A 68 -5.54 0.64 -12.83
N VAL A 69 -6.71 0.88 -13.43
CA VAL A 69 -7.80 1.68 -12.83
C VAL A 69 -9.03 0.80 -12.61
N TYR A 70 -9.58 0.83 -11.40
CA TYR A 70 -10.86 0.20 -11.07
C TYR A 70 -11.77 1.17 -10.31
N ASN A 71 -12.96 1.42 -10.86
CA ASN A 71 -13.98 2.29 -10.26
C ASN A 71 -15.40 1.72 -10.39
N GLY A 72 -15.51 0.38 -10.43
CA GLY A 72 -16.71 -0.38 -10.83
C GLY A 72 -16.56 -1.01 -12.22
N SER A 73 -15.67 -0.45 -13.04
CA SER A 73 -15.21 -1.01 -14.31
C SER A 73 -13.68 -0.89 -14.39
N TRP A 74 -13.04 -1.82 -15.10
CA TRP A 74 -11.60 -1.80 -15.36
C TRP A 74 -11.24 -0.85 -16.52
N GLY A 75 -10.11 -0.14 -16.40
CA GLY A 75 -9.59 0.74 -17.44
C GLY A 75 -8.18 1.27 -17.16
N GLY A 76 -7.83 2.40 -17.79
CA GLY A 76 -6.54 3.07 -17.66
C GLY A 76 -6.10 3.66 -19.00
N ARG A 77 -5.98 4.99 -19.06
CA ARG A 77 -5.58 5.76 -20.26
C ARG A 77 -4.21 6.43 -20.11
N GLY A 78 -3.49 6.14 -19.03
CA GLY A 78 -2.18 6.70 -18.73
C GLY A 78 -1.03 5.91 -19.36
N GLU A 79 0.18 6.17 -18.87
CA GLU A 79 1.39 5.47 -19.27
C GLU A 79 1.31 3.97 -18.95
N VAL A 80 1.93 3.15 -19.80
CA VAL A 80 2.06 1.71 -19.56
C VAL A 80 3.38 1.45 -18.86
N ILE A 81 3.31 1.01 -17.60
CA ILE A 81 4.49 0.62 -16.83
C ILE A 81 4.74 -0.89 -16.97
N THR A 82 6.00 -1.27 -17.07
CA THR A 82 6.44 -2.68 -16.96
C THR A 82 7.05 -2.88 -15.59
N THR A 83 6.59 -3.91 -14.86
CA THR A 83 7.18 -4.28 -13.56
C THR A 83 8.21 -5.38 -13.75
N TYR A 84 9.20 -5.43 -12.86
CA TYR A 84 10.36 -6.30 -12.99
C TYR A 84 10.56 -7.10 -11.71
N CYS A 85 10.95 -8.36 -11.87
CA CYS A 85 11.34 -9.20 -10.74
C CYS A 85 12.73 -8.76 -10.26
N PRO A 86 12.89 -8.30 -9.01
CA PRO A 86 14.18 -7.81 -8.52
C PRO A 86 15.23 -8.93 -8.36
N ALA A 87 14.82 -10.20 -8.33
CA ALA A 87 15.74 -11.34 -8.19
C ALA A 87 16.55 -11.64 -9.46
N ASN A 88 16.00 -11.32 -10.65
CA ASN A 88 16.65 -11.61 -11.94
C ASN A 88 16.57 -10.45 -12.95
N ASN A 89 15.93 -9.33 -12.58
CA ASN A 89 15.68 -8.16 -13.42
C ASN A 89 14.88 -8.46 -14.69
N GLU A 90 14.15 -9.58 -14.75
CA GLU A 90 13.28 -9.90 -15.89
C GLU A 90 11.91 -9.21 -15.75
N PRO A 91 11.32 -8.73 -16.86
CA PRO A 91 10.02 -8.07 -16.82
C PRO A 91 8.89 -9.07 -16.58
N ILE A 92 8.00 -8.76 -15.64
CA ILE A 92 6.92 -9.67 -15.20
C ILE A 92 5.71 -9.54 -16.14
N ALA A 93 5.10 -8.36 -16.16
CA ALA A 93 3.91 -7.99 -16.92
C ALA A 93 3.81 -6.45 -17.04
N ARG A 94 2.79 -5.96 -17.72
CA ARG A 94 2.52 -4.53 -17.90
C ARG A 94 1.23 -4.08 -17.21
N VAL A 95 1.17 -2.82 -16.81
CA VAL A 95 -0.02 -2.17 -16.23
C VAL A 95 -0.26 -0.82 -16.89
N ARG A 96 -1.49 -0.58 -17.38
CA ARG A 96 -1.95 0.74 -17.85
C ARG A 96 -2.31 1.62 -16.66
N GLN A 97 -1.52 2.65 -16.40
CA GLN A 97 -1.73 3.56 -15.28
C GLN A 97 -2.92 4.51 -15.51
N ALA A 98 -3.29 5.25 -14.46
CA ALA A 98 -4.32 6.27 -14.53
C ALA A 98 -3.82 7.52 -15.26
N SER A 99 -4.61 8.04 -16.18
CA SER A 99 -4.52 9.44 -16.60
C SER A 99 -5.19 10.36 -15.58
N VAL A 100 -4.99 11.68 -15.70
CA VAL A 100 -5.74 12.67 -14.89
C VAL A 100 -7.25 12.53 -15.07
N ALA A 101 -7.71 12.25 -16.30
CA ALA A 101 -9.13 12.04 -16.57
C ALA A 101 -9.69 10.77 -15.87
N ASP A 102 -8.90 9.69 -15.79
CA ASP A 102 -9.29 8.49 -15.04
C ASP A 102 -9.41 8.75 -13.55
N TYR A 103 -8.48 9.53 -12.99
CA TYR A 103 -8.51 9.93 -11.59
C TYR A 103 -9.78 10.73 -11.27
N GLU A 104 -10.07 11.76 -12.06
CA GLU A 104 -11.26 12.62 -11.88
C GLU A 104 -12.56 11.81 -11.95
N GLU A 105 -12.67 10.90 -12.92
CA GLU A 105 -13.84 10.03 -13.04
C GLU A 105 -13.97 9.07 -11.85
N THR A 106 -12.86 8.49 -11.40
CA THR A 106 -12.81 7.55 -10.28
C THR A 106 -13.22 8.23 -8.96
N VAL A 107 -12.72 9.44 -8.71
CA VAL A 107 -13.08 10.21 -7.50
C VAL A 107 -14.58 10.54 -7.50
N LYS A 108 -15.17 10.91 -8.65
CA LYS A 108 -16.61 11.17 -8.76
C LYS A 108 -17.43 9.93 -8.43
N LYS A 109 -17.15 8.80 -9.08
CA LYS A 109 -17.83 7.52 -8.83
C LYS A 109 -17.68 7.03 -7.40
N ALA A 110 -16.50 7.19 -6.79
CA ALA A 110 -16.27 6.82 -5.40
C ALA A 110 -17.11 7.65 -4.42
N ARG A 111 -17.24 8.97 -4.65
CA ARG A 111 -18.11 9.84 -3.86
C ARG A 111 -19.60 9.52 -4.03
N GLU A 112 -20.01 9.13 -5.23
CA GLU A 112 -21.37 8.66 -5.49
C GLU A 112 -21.66 7.34 -4.75
N ALA A 113 -20.74 6.37 -4.84
CA ALA A 113 -20.84 5.10 -4.12
C ALA A 113 -20.88 5.29 -2.61
N TRP A 114 -20.14 6.27 -2.07
CA TRP A 114 -20.15 6.58 -0.64
C TRP A 114 -21.55 6.93 -0.11
N ARG A 115 -22.39 7.60 -0.91
CA ARG A 115 -23.77 7.94 -0.50
C ARG A 115 -24.61 6.70 -0.20
N VAL A 116 -24.35 5.60 -0.91
CA VAL A 116 -25.01 4.32 -0.65
C VAL A 116 -24.31 3.58 0.49
N TRP A 117 -22.97 3.59 0.49
CA TRP A 117 -22.16 2.89 1.49
C TRP A 117 -22.37 3.41 2.92
N ALA A 118 -22.49 4.72 3.09
CA ALA A 118 -22.68 5.36 4.40
C ALA A 118 -24.00 4.94 5.07
N GLU A 119 -25.03 4.67 4.27
CA GLU A 119 -26.36 4.22 4.73
C GLU A 119 -26.37 2.74 5.15
N VAL A 120 -25.36 1.96 4.76
CA VAL A 120 -25.25 0.55 5.18
C VAL A 120 -24.81 0.50 6.65
N PRO A 121 -25.56 -0.13 7.57
CA PRO A 121 -25.18 -0.23 8.98
C PRO A 121 -23.78 -0.83 9.18
N ALA A 122 -23.02 -0.32 10.16
CA ALA A 122 -21.64 -0.74 10.40
C ALA A 122 -21.47 -2.27 10.51
N PRO A 123 -22.32 -3.04 11.22
CA PRO A 123 -22.20 -4.49 11.27
C PRO A 123 -22.36 -5.18 9.90
N LYS A 124 -23.18 -4.63 8.99
CA LYS A 124 -23.33 -5.13 7.62
C LYS A 124 -22.12 -4.78 6.76
N ARG A 125 -21.49 -3.63 6.98
CA ARG A 125 -20.19 -3.30 6.37
C ARG A 125 -19.10 -4.26 6.82
N GLY A 126 -19.09 -4.61 8.12
CA GLY A 126 -18.24 -5.65 8.68
C GLY A 126 -18.39 -7.00 7.98
N GLU A 127 -19.60 -7.41 7.61
CA GLU A 127 -19.80 -8.65 6.85
C GLU A 127 -19.14 -8.61 5.45
N ILE A 128 -19.15 -7.48 4.76
CA ILE A 128 -18.41 -7.33 3.49
C ILE A 128 -16.90 -7.45 3.73
N VAL A 129 -16.38 -6.87 4.81
CA VAL A 129 -14.98 -6.99 5.20
C VAL A 129 -14.60 -8.45 5.52
N ARG A 130 -15.49 -9.19 6.19
CA ARG A 130 -15.30 -10.63 6.45
C ARG A 130 -15.12 -11.42 5.15
N GLN A 131 -15.98 -11.17 4.16
CA GLN A 131 -15.92 -11.82 2.85
C GLN A 131 -14.65 -11.45 2.08
N ILE A 132 -14.14 -10.22 2.24
CA ILE A 132 -12.82 -9.83 1.69
C ILE A 132 -11.72 -10.68 2.32
N GLY A 133 -11.73 -10.86 3.65
CA GLY A 133 -10.80 -11.73 4.36
C GLY A 133 -10.82 -13.18 3.84
N ASP A 134 -12.02 -13.73 3.62
CA ASP A 134 -12.19 -15.08 3.05
C ASP A 134 -11.62 -15.18 1.62
N ALA A 135 -11.93 -14.23 0.75
CA ALA A 135 -11.43 -14.19 -0.62
C ALA A 135 -9.89 -14.08 -0.68
N LEU A 136 -9.29 -13.33 0.26
CA LEU A 136 -7.83 -13.28 0.42
C LEU A 136 -7.26 -14.63 0.87
N ARG A 137 -7.93 -15.30 1.83
CA ARG A 137 -7.53 -16.60 2.34
C ARG A 137 -7.51 -17.67 1.25
N GLU A 138 -8.49 -17.66 0.35
CA GLU A 138 -8.54 -18.56 -0.82
C GLU A 138 -7.36 -18.38 -1.79
N LYS A 139 -6.76 -17.18 -1.83
CA LYS A 139 -5.69 -16.82 -2.77
C LYS A 139 -4.34 -16.60 -2.08
N ILE A 140 -4.23 -16.87 -0.79
CA ILE A 140 -3.10 -16.43 0.07
C ILE A 140 -1.74 -16.86 -0.47
N GLN A 141 -1.60 -18.12 -0.90
CA GLN A 141 -0.33 -18.66 -1.43
C GLN A 141 0.10 -17.97 -2.72
N LYS A 142 -0.85 -17.68 -3.61
CA LYS A 142 -0.58 -17.06 -4.91
C LYS A 142 -0.28 -15.57 -4.75
N LEU A 143 -1.05 -14.88 -3.90
CA LEU A 143 -0.77 -13.48 -3.57
C LEU A 143 0.58 -13.32 -2.88
N GLY A 144 0.90 -14.17 -1.90
CA GLY A 144 2.23 -14.16 -1.27
C GLY A 144 3.37 -14.48 -2.24
N SER A 145 3.14 -15.38 -3.19
CA SER A 145 4.09 -15.66 -4.28
C SER A 145 4.27 -14.46 -5.21
N LEU A 146 3.20 -13.71 -5.50
CA LEU A 146 3.28 -12.48 -6.30
C LEU A 146 4.05 -11.38 -5.58
N VAL A 147 3.81 -11.19 -4.27
CA VAL A 147 4.58 -10.24 -3.47
C VAL A 147 6.06 -10.61 -3.47
N SER A 148 6.39 -11.89 -3.30
CA SER A 148 7.77 -12.38 -3.40
C SER A 148 8.39 -12.10 -4.78
N LEU A 149 7.64 -12.36 -5.86
CA LEU A 149 8.10 -12.18 -7.23
C LEU A 149 8.34 -10.72 -7.60
N GLU A 150 7.43 -9.81 -7.24
CA GLU A 150 7.48 -8.41 -7.69
C GLU A 150 8.20 -7.48 -6.71
N MET A 151 8.03 -7.67 -5.40
CA MET A 151 8.67 -6.84 -4.37
C MET A 151 10.05 -7.39 -3.98
N GLY A 152 10.23 -8.71 -3.99
CA GLY A 152 11.52 -9.37 -3.74
C GLY A 152 11.75 -9.86 -2.30
N LYS A 153 10.74 -9.78 -1.43
CA LYS A 153 10.82 -10.40 -0.09
C LYS A 153 10.68 -11.92 -0.17
N ILE A 154 11.15 -12.63 0.85
CA ILE A 154 11.03 -14.09 0.88
C ILE A 154 9.56 -14.53 0.94
N LEU A 155 9.25 -15.70 0.37
CA LEU A 155 7.87 -16.19 0.23
C LEU A 155 7.09 -16.20 1.54
N VAL A 156 7.72 -16.59 2.65
CA VAL A 156 7.08 -16.63 3.96
C VAL A 156 6.65 -15.25 4.45
N GLU A 157 7.42 -14.20 4.13
CA GLU A 157 7.02 -12.82 4.44
C GLU A 157 5.92 -12.35 3.49
N GLY A 158 5.95 -12.72 2.21
CA GLY A 158 4.86 -12.42 1.27
C GLY A 158 3.53 -13.05 1.70
N VAL A 159 3.55 -14.31 2.12
CA VAL A 159 2.37 -15.00 2.67
C VAL A 159 1.95 -14.38 3.99
N GLY A 160 2.90 -14.09 4.88
CA GLY A 160 2.63 -13.41 6.15
C GLY A 160 1.98 -12.05 5.98
N GLU A 161 2.39 -11.27 4.99
CA GLU A 161 1.80 -9.96 4.70
C GLU A 161 0.33 -10.06 4.25
N VAL A 162 -0.01 -11.07 3.44
CA VAL A 162 -1.42 -11.32 3.08
C VAL A 162 -2.20 -11.81 4.30
N GLN A 163 -1.59 -12.62 5.16
CA GLN A 163 -2.20 -13.07 6.41
C GLN A 163 -2.51 -11.90 7.35
N GLU A 164 -1.62 -10.91 7.48
CA GLU A 164 -1.89 -9.70 8.27
C GLU A 164 -3.13 -8.96 7.75
N TYR A 165 -3.37 -8.96 6.44
CA TYR A 165 -4.59 -8.40 5.87
C TYR A 165 -5.82 -9.27 6.18
N VAL A 166 -5.69 -10.60 6.16
CA VAL A 166 -6.79 -11.49 6.59
C VAL A 166 -7.15 -11.22 8.06
N ASP A 167 -6.15 -11.14 8.94
CA ASP A 167 -6.35 -10.98 10.38
C ASP A 167 -6.97 -9.62 10.73
N ILE A 168 -6.57 -8.53 10.06
CA ILE A 168 -7.19 -7.22 10.26
C ILE A 168 -8.64 -7.19 9.75
N CYS A 169 -8.98 -7.99 8.73
CA CYS A 169 -10.38 -8.13 8.30
C CYS A 169 -11.21 -8.75 9.43
N ASP A 170 -10.74 -9.85 10.02
CA ASP A 170 -11.44 -10.53 11.12
C ASP A 170 -11.56 -9.61 12.36
N TYR A 171 -10.51 -8.85 12.68
CA TYR A 171 -10.58 -7.85 13.75
C TYR A 171 -11.59 -6.73 13.46
N ALA A 172 -11.63 -6.24 12.22
CA ALA A 172 -12.55 -5.18 11.80
C ALA A 172 -14.02 -5.64 11.83
N VAL A 173 -14.31 -6.93 11.66
CA VAL A 173 -15.66 -7.50 11.88
C VAL A 173 -16.10 -7.26 13.33
N GLY A 174 -15.22 -7.52 14.30
CA GLY A 174 -15.47 -7.22 15.71
C GLY A 174 -15.70 -5.73 15.95
N LEU A 175 -14.78 -4.89 15.45
CA LEU A 175 -14.88 -3.43 15.59
C LEU A 175 -16.14 -2.84 14.97
N SER A 176 -16.67 -3.42 13.89
CA SER A 176 -17.90 -2.95 13.23
C SER A 176 -19.14 -2.93 14.14
N ARG A 177 -19.06 -3.63 15.28
CA ARG A 177 -20.09 -3.69 16.32
C ARG A 177 -19.75 -2.88 17.58
N MET A 178 -18.58 -2.26 17.63
CA MET A 178 -18.04 -1.58 18.81
C MET A 178 -17.79 -0.09 18.59
N ILE A 179 -17.59 0.35 17.34
CA ILE A 179 -17.34 1.78 17.04
C ILE A 179 -18.52 2.65 17.50
N GLY A 180 -18.21 3.71 18.24
CA GLY A 180 -19.18 4.61 18.84
C GLY A 180 -18.53 5.52 19.89
N GLY A 181 -19.32 6.42 20.47
CA GLY A 181 -18.87 7.31 21.55
C GLY A 181 -19.62 7.04 22.86
N PRO A 182 -19.11 7.54 23.99
CA PRO A 182 -19.79 7.43 25.27
C PRO A 182 -21.08 8.26 25.34
N ILE A 183 -22.00 7.81 26.19
CA ILE A 183 -23.10 8.63 26.73
C ILE A 183 -22.61 9.23 28.04
N LEU A 184 -22.59 10.55 28.13
CA LEU A 184 -22.03 11.27 29.27
C LEU A 184 -23.14 11.87 30.15
N PRO A 185 -22.93 11.95 31.47
CA PRO A 185 -23.88 12.59 32.37
C PRO A 185 -23.90 14.10 32.12
N SER A 186 -25.01 14.61 31.59
CA SER A 186 -25.24 16.04 31.43
C SER A 186 -25.47 16.70 32.80
N GLU A 187 -24.84 17.85 33.04
CA GLU A 187 -25.13 18.70 34.22
C GLU A 187 -26.51 19.38 34.15
N ARG A 188 -27.10 19.46 32.95
CA ARG A 188 -28.36 20.16 32.69
C ARG A 188 -29.55 19.20 32.87
N PRO A 189 -30.53 19.50 33.74
CA PRO A 189 -31.71 18.66 33.91
C PRO A 189 -32.46 18.44 32.59
N GLY A 190 -32.87 17.20 32.33
CA GLY A 190 -33.64 16.83 31.13
C GLY A 190 -32.84 16.84 29.81
N HIS A 191 -31.51 16.95 29.85
CA HIS A 191 -30.67 16.95 28.65
C HIS A 191 -29.80 15.70 28.55
N ALA A 192 -29.64 15.18 27.34
CA ALA A 192 -28.68 14.11 27.04
C ALA A 192 -27.39 14.70 26.45
N LEU A 193 -26.24 14.14 26.84
CA LEU A 193 -24.94 14.44 26.25
C LEU A 193 -24.39 13.16 25.64
N ILE A 194 -24.28 13.13 24.31
CA ILE A 194 -23.83 11.96 23.55
C ILE A 194 -22.67 12.34 22.64
N GLU A 195 -21.66 11.50 22.58
CA GLU A 195 -20.59 11.58 21.58
C GLU A 195 -20.93 10.66 20.40
N GLN A 196 -20.89 11.20 19.18
CA GLN A 196 -21.25 10.48 17.97
C GLN A 196 -20.11 10.50 16.96
N TRP A 197 -19.87 9.36 16.31
CA TRP A 197 -18.86 9.18 15.28
C TRP A 197 -19.52 8.88 13.94
N ASN A 198 -19.16 9.64 12.91
CA ASN A 198 -19.65 9.48 11.55
C ASN A 198 -18.48 9.36 10.56
N PRO A 199 -18.65 8.65 9.43
CA PRO A 199 -17.60 8.49 8.44
C PRO A 199 -17.23 9.83 7.79
N VAL A 200 -15.93 10.03 7.53
CA VAL A 200 -15.40 11.28 6.93
C VAL A 200 -15.64 11.40 5.43
N GLY A 201 -16.04 10.31 4.76
CA GLY A 201 -16.23 10.27 3.31
C GLY A 201 -15.19 9.42 2.60
N LEU A 202 -14.72 9.89 1.45
CA LEU A 202 -13.68 9.25 0.66
C LEU A 202 -12.31 9.43 1.32
N VAL A 203 -11.60 8.32 1.55
CA VAL A 203 -10.24 8.32 2.10
C VAL A 203 -9.25 7.89 1.01
N GLY A 204 -8.34 8.78 0.64
CA GLY A 204 -7.24 8.46 -0.27
C GLY A 204 -6.13 7.69 0.45
N ILE A 205 -5.68 6.58 -0.13
CA ILE A 205 -4.62 5.73 0.42
C ILE A 205 -3.47 5.66 -0.59
N ILE A 206 -2.30 6.13 -0.19
CA ILE A 206 -1.05 6.02 -0.96
C ILE A 206 -0.10 5.13 -0.15
N THR A 207 0.42 4.08 -0.77
CA THR A 207 1.25 3.06 -0.11
C THR A 207 2.69 3.10 -0.60
N ALA A 208 3.61 2.58 0.22
CA ALA A 208 4.99 2.35 -0.16
C ALA A 208 5.15 0.97 -0.83
N PHE A 209 6.27 0.76 -1.52
CA PHE A 209 6.53 -0.47 -2.26
C PHE A 209 6.83 -1.69 -1.37
N ASN A 210 7.32 -1.48 -0.14
CA ASN A 210 7.90 -2.54 0.67
C ASN A 210 6.87 -3.40 1.42
N PHE A 211 5.64 -2.91 1.56
CA PHE A 211 4.47 -3.65 2.07
C PHE A 211 3.26 -3.36 1.16
N PRO A 212 3.25 -3.90 -0.07
CA PRO A 212 2.28 -3.54 -1.10
C PRO A 212 0.85 -4.03 -0.79
N VAL A 213 0.67 -4.95 0.15
CA VAL A 213 -0.62 -5.53 0.54
C VAL A 213 -1.04 -5.04 1.93
N ALA A 214 -0.21 -5.23 2.95
CA ALA A 214 -0.63 -5.03 4.35
C ALA A 214 -0.98 -3.57 4.66
N VAL A 215 -0.19 -2.60 4.19
CA VAL A 215 -0.45 -1.17 4.47
C VAL A 215 -1.79 -0.71 3.87
N TYR A 216 -2.09 -1.17 2.65
CA TYR A 216 -3.42 -0.95 2.06
C TYR A 216 -4.49 -1.66 2.89
N GLY A 217 -4.21 -2.91 3.26
CA GLY A 217 -5.11 -3.78 4.01
C GLY A 217 -5.47 -3.29 5.40
N TRP A 218 -4.60 -2.57 6.10
CA TRP A 218 -4.93 -1.98 7.41
C TRP A 218 -5.82 -0.74 7.32
N LYS A 219 -5.79 -0.03 6.19
CA LYS A 219 -6.53 1.23 6.00
C LYS A 219 -7.88 1.06 5.33
N LYS A 220 -8.09 -0.02 4.57
CA LYS A 220 -9.35 -0.27 3.86
C LYS A 220 -10.52 -0.69 4.78
N PRO A 221 -10.36 -1.61 5.76
CA PRO A 221 -11.45 -2.09 6.62
C PRO A 221 -12.00 -1.06 7.59
N SER A 222 -11.28 0.04 7.83
CA SER A 222 -11.69 1.13 8.72
C SER A 222 -12.67 2.12 8.07
N GLN A 223 -13.09 1.89 6.83
CA GLN A 223 -14.03 2.73 6.07
C GLN A 223 -15.41 2.06 5.98
#